data_AF-X8HXR6-F1
#
_entry.id   AF-X8HXR6-F1
#
_cell.length_a   1.000
_cell.length_b   1.000
_cell.length_c   1.000
_cell.angle_alpha   90.00
_cell.angle_beta   90.00
_cell.angle_gamma   90.00
#
_symmetry.space_group_name_H-M   'P 1'
#
loop_
_entity.id
_entity.type
_entity.pdbx_description
1 polymer ?
#
loop_
_entity_poly.entity_id
_entity_poly.type
_entity_poly.pdbx_seq_one_letter_code
_entity_poly.pdbx_strand_id
1 'polypeptide(L)'
;MIESYRSIYSKLENIPTKYITAKQLSNLKSLGINTVYDLVYYFPRAYDDRTNVKKIGELKFNEYVVIKANVMSVVNLTVRSGKKVVKAMVSDGTGIMEILWFGMPYIKKSLRIGEEYLLNNARTLTTLIMSINCTKILVSI
;
A
#
# COMPACT_ATOMS: atom_id res chain seq x y z
N MET A 1 -21.58 35.79 -5.04
CA MET A 1 -21.60 34.56 -4.21
C MET A 1 -21.88 33.29 -5.03
N ILE A 2 -22.45 33.40 -6.24
CA ILE A 2 -22.85 32.25 -7.09
C ILE A 2 -21.74 31.85 -8.10
N GLU A 3 -20.97 32.82 -8.60
CA GLU A 3 -19.86 32.61 -9.57
C GLU A 3 -18.83 31.56 -9.14
N SER A 4 -18.58 31.39 -7.83
CA SER A 4 -17.60 30.44 -7.31
C SER A 4 -17.92 28.99 -7.68
N TYR A 5 -19.20 28.62 -7.76
CA TYR A 5 -19.64 27.24 -8.05
C TYR A 5 -19.49 26.84 -9.52
N ARG A 6 -19.38 27.83 -10.42
CA ARG A 6 -19.21 27.58 -11.87
C ARG A 6 -17.90 26.86 -12.18
N SER A 7 -16.89 27.03 -11.31
CA SER A 7 -15.59 26.38 -11.43
C SER A 7 -15.66 24.85 -11.28
N ILE A 8 -16.63 24.32 -10.54
CA ILE A 8 -16.78 22.88 -10.25
C ILE A 8 -17.26 22.11 -11.50
N TYR A 9 -18.02 22.74 -12.37
CA TYR A 9 -18.49 22.14 -13.63
C TYR A 9 -17.54 22.38 -14.80
N SER A 10 -16.35 22.93 -14.54
CA SER A 10 -15.34 23.09 -15.58
C SER A 10 -14.77 21.75 -16.01
N LYS A 11 -14.45 21.62 -17.32
CA LYS A 11 -13.79 20.44 -17.87
C LYS A 11 -12.37 20.32 -17.32
N LEU A 12 -11.96 19.09 -17.02
CA LEU A 12 -10.61 18.76 -16.53
C LEU A 12 -9.50 19.13 -17.51
N GLU A 13 -9.82 19.28 -18.80
CA GLU A 13 -8.91 19.74 -19.85
C GLU A 13 -8.36 21.15 -19.61
N ASN A 14 -9.11 21.99 -18.88
CA ASN A 14 -8.75 23.38 -18.61
C ASN A 14 -7.83 23.51 -17.39
N ILE A 15 -7.54 22.41 -16.69
CA ILE A 15 -6.67 22.42 -15.51
C ILE A 15 -5.21 22.48 -15.97
N PRO A 16 -4.35 23.28 -15.31
CA PRO A 16 -2.93 23.34 -15.66
C PRO A 16 -2.29 21.95 -15.64
N THR A 17 -1.46 21.68 -16.64
CA THR A 17 -0.72 20.43 -16.80
C THR A 17 0.25 20.11 -15.65
N LYS A 18 0.53 21.10 -14.79
CA LYS A 18 1.25 20.93 -13.53
C LYS A 18 0.56 19.95 -12.56
N TYR A 19 -0.77 19.89 -12.58
CA TYR A 19 -1.56 19.06 -11.65
C TYR A 19 -2.02 17.74 -12.27
N ILE A 20 -2.35 17.74 -13.57
CA ILE A 20 -2.82 16.56 -14.29
C ILE A 20 -2.02 16.41 -15.58
N THR A 21 -1.35 15.27 -15.73
CA THR A 21 -0.64 14.92 -16.95
C THR A 21 -1.62 14.42 -18.02
N ALA A 22 -1.31 14.59 -19.31
CA ALA A 22 -2.15 14.11 -20.42
C ALA A 22 -2.52 12.61 -20.32
N LYS A 23 -1.59 11.76 -19.84
CA LYS A 23 -1.84 10.34 -19.58
C LYS A 23 -2.82 10.09 -18.42
N GLN A 24 -2.77 10.93 -17.38
CA GLN A 24 -3.72 10.83 -16.28
C GLN A 24 -5.12 11.27 -16.75
N LEU A 25 -5.19 12.31 -17.58
CA LEU A 25 -6.44 12.78 -18.17
C LEU A 25 -7.10 11.70 -19.05
N SER A 26 -6.34 10.98 -19.88
CA SER A 26 -6.91 9.87 -20.67
C SER A 26 -7.47 8.76 -19.79
N ASN A 27 -6.78 8.42 -18.70
CA ASN A 27 -7.25 7.40 -17.75
C ASN A 27 -8.51 7.86 -17.01
N LEU A 28 -8.59 9.13 -16.60
CA LEU A 28 -9.76 9.71 -15.94
C LEU A 28 -10.97 9.72 -16.89
N LYS A 29 -10.76 10.08 -18.16
CA LYS A 29 -11.79 10.01 -19.20
C LYS A 29 -12.30 8.59 -19.43
N SER A 30 -11.41 7.58 -19.44
CA SER A 30 -11.85 6.18 -19.55
C SER A 30 -12.67 5.69 -18.35
N LEU A 31 -12.54 6.35 -17.19
CA LEU A 31 -13.36 6.11 -16.01
C LEU A 31 -14.67 6.93 -16.01
N GLY A 32 -14.93 7.71 -17.07
CA GLY A 32 -16.12 8.57 -17.19
C GLY A 32 -16.01 9.93 -16.50
N ILE A 33 -14.82 10.30 -15.99
CA ILE A 33 -14.59 11.51 -15.20
C ILE A 33 -14.16 12.64 -16.15
N ASN A 34 -15.01 13.64 -16.36
CA ASN A 34 -14.76 14.72 -17.33
C ASN A 34 -14.66 16.11 -16.67
N THR A 35 -15.29 16.28 -15.52
CA THR A 35 -15.36 17.56 -14.79
C THR A 35 -14.75 17.46 -13.40
N VAL A 36 -14.47 18.60 -12.77
CA VAL A 36 -14.04 18.64 -11.36
C VAL A 36 -15.13 18.07 -10.45
N TYR A 37 -16.40 18.31 -10.77
CA TYR A 37 -17.55 17.69 -10.10
C TYR A 37 -17.44 16.17 -10.08
N ASP A 38 -17.23 15.55 -11.24
CA ASP A 38 -17.14 14.09 -11.36
C ASP A 38 -15.98 13.53 -10.52
N LEU A 39 -14.87 14.26 -10.45
CA LEU A 39 -13.70 13.85 -9.67
C LEU A 39 -13.98 13.88 -8.16
N VAL A 40 -14.67 14.91 -7.68
CA VAL A 40 -15.04 15.05 -6.25
C VAL A 40 -16.08 14.00 -5.85
N TYR A 41 -17.01 13.67 -6.75
CA TYR A 41 -18.04 12.65 -6.53
C TYR A 41 -17.59 11.22 -6.88
N TYR A 42 -16.33 11.03 -7.29
CA TYR A 42 -15.77 9.71 -7.53
C TYR A 42 -15.31 9.07 -6.22
N PHE A 43 -16.26 8.47 -5.49
CA PHE A 43 -15.97 7.84 -4.21
C PHE A 43 -15.08 6.59 -4.36
N PRO A 44 -14.15 6.35 -3.42
CA PRO A 44 -13.39 5.11 -3.37
C PRO A 44 -14.31 3.89 -3.28
N ARG A 45 -13.97 2.82 -4.01
CA ARG A 45 -14.70 1.54 -3.93
C ARG A 45 -14.64 0.91 -2.53
N ALA A 46 -13.54 1.11 -1.81
CA ALA A 46 -13.33 0.60 -0.46
C ALA A 46 -12.38 1.53 0.31
N TYR A 47 -12.64 1.68 1.61
CA TYR A 47 -11.74 2.34 2.55
C TYR A 47 -10.87 1.29 3.24
N ASP A 48 -9.58 1.58 3.37
CA ASP A 48 -8.60 0.74 4.06
C ASP A 48 -8.51 1.21 5.52
N ASP A 49 -9.05 0.44 6.46
CA ASP A 49 -9.02 0.77 7.89
C ASP A 49 -7.65 0.41 8.48
N ARG A 50 -6.91 1.43 8.91
CA ARG A 50 -5.55 1.32 9.47
C ARG A 50 -5.52 1.46 10.99
N THR A 51 -6.67 1.47 11.64
CA THR A 51 -6.78 1.74 13.07
C THR A 51 -6.41 0.51 13.91
N ASN A 52 -6.49 -0.69 13.34
CA ASN A 52 -6.21 -1.95 14.01
C ASN A 52 -4.71 -2.33 13.98
N VAL A 53 -3.90 -1.58 14.73
CA VAL A 53 -2.50 -1.92 14.95
C VAL A 53 -2.39 -2.97 16.06
N LYS A 54 -1.84 -4.13 15.74
CA LYS A 54 -1.63 -5.23 16.70
C LYS A 54 -0.17 -5.63 16.78
N LYS A 55 0.22 -6.16 17.94
CA LYS A 55 1.53 -6.77 18.17
C LYS A 55 1.59 -8.15 17.54
N ILE A 56 2.80 -8.59 17.17
CA ILE A 56 3.02 -9.90 16.53
C ILE A 56 2.54 -11.06 17.42
N GLY A 57 2.70 -10.96 18.74
CA GLY A 57 2.27 -12.01 19.68
C GLY A 57 0.75 -12.16 19.82
N GLU A 58 -0.05 -11.21 19.36
CA GLU A 58 -1.51 -11.20 19.52
C GLU A 58 -2.26 -11.54 18.22
N LEU A 59 -1.50 -11.92 17.19
CA LEU A 59 -2.04 -12.17 15.86
C LEU A 59 -2.84 -13.46 15.80
N LYS A 60 -4.02 -13.38 15.18
CA LYS A 60 -4.87 -14.53 14.90
C LYS A 60 -4.76 -14.93 13.44
N PHE A 61 -4.93 -16.24 13.21
CA PHE A 61 -4.92 -16.80 11.86
C PHE A 61 -5.97 -16.12 10.96
N ASN A 62 -5.58 -15.81 9.72
CA ASN A 62 -6.45 -15.22 8.70
C ASN A 62 -7.12 -13.87 9.07
N GLU A 63 -6.51 -13.10 9.96
CA GLU A 63 -6.95 -11.73 10.27
C GLU A 63 -6.23 -10.70 9.38
N TYR A 64 -6.91 -9.60 9.04
CA TYR A 64 -6.27 -8.42 8.45
C TYR A 64 -5.89 -7.46 9.57
N VAL A 65 -4.59 -7.24 9.72
CA VAL A 65 -4.05 -6.34 10.75
C VAL A 65 -2.97 -5.44 10.17
N VAL A 66 -2.73 -4.35 10.90
CA VAL A 66 -1.55 -3.52 10.74
C VAL A 66 -0.55 -3.91 11.82
N ILE A 67 0.71 -4.07 11.44
CA ILE A 67 1.79 -4.43 12.37
C ILE A 67 2.87 -3.37 12.28
N LYS A 68 3.33 -2.94 13.45
CA LYS A 68 4.48 -2.07 13.61
C LYS A 68 5.67 -2.96 14.01
N ALA A 69 6.73 -2.99 13.21
CA ALA A 69 7.85 -3.88 13.48
C ALA A 69 9.18 -3.36 12.88
N ASN A 70 10.28 -3.71 13.54
CA ASN A 70 11.63 -3.45 13.10
C ASN A 70 12.12 -4.54 12.13
N VAL A 71 12.77 -4.14 11.04
CA VAL A 71 13.33 -5.08 10.06
C VAL A 71 14.68 -5.59 10.54
N MET A 72 14.76 -6.91 10.78
CA MET A 72 15.99 -7.58 11.19
C MET A 72 16.83 -8.03 10.00
N SER A 73 16.21 -8.52 8.93
CA SER A 73 16.92 -9.00 7.75
C SER A 73 16.04 -8.95 6.51
N VAL A 74 16.66 -8.82 5.32
CA VAL A 74 15.97 -8.82 4.03
C VAL A 74 16.78 -9.59 2.98
N VAL A 75 16.16 -10.58 2.36
CA VAL A 75 16.78 -11.48 1.37
C VAL A 75 15.91 -11.53 0.12
N ASN A 76 16.55 -11.55 -1.06
CA ASN A 76 15.87 -11.87 -2.31
C ASN A 76 16.04 -13.35 -2.60
N LEU A 77 14.93 -14.02 -2.84
CA LEU A 77 14.87 -15.42 -3.24
C LEU A 77 14.30 -15.52 -4.64
N THR A 78 14.85 -16.45 -5.41
CA THR A 78 14.24 -16.88 -6.66
C THR A 78 13.66 -18.26 -6.41
N VAL A 79 12.34 -18.38 -6.43
CA VAL A 79 11.69 -19.70 -6.29
C VAL A 79 11.91 -20.54 -7.55
N ARG A 80 11.82 -21.87 -7.42
CA ARG A 80 12.03 -22.85 -8.51
C ARG A 80 11.20 -22.57 -9.77
N SER A 81 10.08 -21.86 -9.64
CA SER A 81 9.22 -21.37 -10.73
C SER A 81 9.77 -20.13 -11.47
N GLY A 82 10.96 -19.63 -11.12
CA GLY A 82 11.58 -18.42 -11.71
C GLY A 82 11.05 -17.09 -11.16
N LYS A 83 10.04 -17.11 -10.28
CA LYS A 83 9.48 -15.90 -9.66
C LYS A 83 10.43 -15.35 -8.59
N LYS A 84 10.57 -14.03 -8.53
CA LYS A 84 11.33 -13.33 -7.48
C LYS A 84 10.44 -13.11 -6.26
N VAL A 85 10.95 -13.44 -5.10
CA VAL A 85 10.31 -13.27 -3.79
C VAL A 85 11.25 -12.50 -2.90
N VAL A 86 10.77 -11.44 -2.26
CA VAL A 86 11.52 -10.76 -1.19
C VAL A 86 11.06 -11.37 0.13
N LYS A 87 12.01 -11.81 0.95
CA LYS A 87 11.78 -12.31 2.30
C LYS A 87 12.38 -11.32 3.29
N ALA A 88 11.62 -10.88 4.27
CA ALA A 88 12.15 -10.12 5.41
C ALA A 88 11.77 -10.78 6.74
N MET A 89 12.67 -10.71 7.71
CA MET A 89 12.36 -11.02 9.10
C MET A 89 12.15 -9.71 9.85
N VAL A 90 11.05 -9.61 10.58
CA VAL A 90 10.70 -8.44 11.38
C VAL A 90 10.42 -8.83 12.83
N SER A 91 10.65 -7.90 13.75
CA SER A 91 10.39 -8.09 15.17
C SER A 91 9.77 -6.84 15.79
N ASP A 92 8.80 -7.04 16.68
CA ASP A 92 8.13 -6.01 17.50
C ASP A 92 8.46 -6.21 18.99
N GLY A 93 9.54 -6.94 19.31
CA GLY A 93 9.94 -7.30 20.66
C GLY A 93 9.07 -8.39 21.33
N THR A 94 7.81 -8.53 20.92
CA THR A 94 6.90 -9.62 21.39
C THR A 94 7.09 -10.93 20.64
N GLY A 95 7.66 -10.88 19.44
CA GLY A 95 7.87 -12.04 18.59
C GLY A 95 8.58 -11.66 17.30
N ILE A 96 9.06 -12.69 16.60
CA ILE A 96 9.70 -12.56 15.28
C ILE A 96 8.74 -13.13 14.24
N MET A 97 8.67 -12.47 13.09
CA MET A 97 7.78 -12.84 12.01
C MET A 97 8.48 -12.76 10.66
N GLU A 98 8.15 -13.72 9.80
CA GLU A 98 8.61 -13.75 8.43
C GLU A 98 7.58 -13.14 7.48
N ILE A 99 8.04 -12.27 6.58
CA ILE A 99 7.22 -11.57 5.58
C ILE A 99 7.72 -11.91 4.19
N LEU A 100 6.80 -12.26 3.29
CA LEU A 100 7.08 -12.62 1.90
C LEU A 100 6.33 -11.72 0.92
N TRP A 101 7.07 -11.03 0.05
CA TRP A 101 6.51 -10.29 -1.09
C TRP A 101 6.79 -11.04 -2.40
N PHE A 102 5.72 -11.39 -3.12
CA PHE A 102 5.81 -12.11 -4.39
C PHE A 102 5.80 -11.14 -5.58
N GLY A 103 6.76 -11.26 -6.50
CA GLY A 103 6.78 -10.48 -7.74
C GLY A 103 7.20 -9.01 -7.57
N MET A 104 7.62 -8.59 -6.38
CA MET A 104 7.98 -7.20 -6.06
C MET A 104 9.46 -7.07 -5.63
N PRO A 105 10.44 -7.34 -6.51
CA PRO A 105 11.86 -7.36 -6.14
C PRO A 105 12.42 -5.99 -5.73
N TYR A 106 11.73 -4.89 -6.07
CA TYR A 106 12.15 -3.53 -5.73
C TYR A 106 12.02 -3.23 -4.24
N ILE A 107 11.16 -3.95 -3.51
CA ILE A 107 10.92 -3.75 -2.07
C ILE A 107 12.19 -3.90 -1.25
N LYS A 108 13.11 -4.78 -1.65
CA LYS A 108 14.40 -4.93 -0.97
C LYS A 108 15.16 -3.61 -0.85
N LYS A 109 15.05 -2.70 -1.83
CA LYS A 109 15.74 -1.40 -1.79
C LYS A 109 15.06 -0.39 -0.85
N SER A 110 13.78 -0.59 -0.58
CA SER A 110 12.98 0.29 0.28
C SER A 110 13.07 -0.08 1.75
N LEU A 111 13.39 -1.34 2.07
CA LEU A 111 13.54 -1.82 3.44
C LEU A 111 14.99 -1.66 3.90
N ARG A 112 15.17 -0.97 5.04
CA ARG A 112 16.45 -0.85 5.71
C ARG A 112 16.43 -1.63 7.02
N ILE A 113 17.52 -2.34 7.29
CA ILE A 113 17.68 -3.12 8.51
C ILE A 113 17.82 -2.16 9.69
N GLY A 114 17.13 -2.44 10.79
CA GLY A 114 17.12 -1.62 12.00
C GLY A 114 16.08 -0.49 11.99
N GLU A 115 15.44 -0.21 10.85
CA GLU A 115 14.34 0.74 10.78
C GLU A 115 12.99 0.07 11.09
N GLU A 116 12.09 0.87 11.66
CA GLU A 116 10.74 0.47 12.01
C GLU A 116 9.77 0.85 10.89
N TYR A 117 8.90 -0.10 10.52
CA TYR A 117 7.93 0.09 9.45
C TYR A 117 6.52 -0.30 9.90
N LEU A 118 5.54 0.39 9.32
CA LEU A 118 4.14 0.03 9.42
C LEU A 118 3.76 -0.86 8.22
N LEU A 119 3.30 -2.07 8.51
CA LEU A 119 3.01 -3.11 7.53
C LEU A 119 1.51 -3.41 7.55
N ASN A 120 0.85 -3.20 6.42
CA ASN A 120 -0.60 -3.36 6.29
C ASN A 120 -0.96 -4.68 5.61
N ASN A 121 -2.19 -5.16 5.81
CA ASN A 121 -2.73 -6.34 5.15
C ASN A 121 -1.87 -7.60 5.34
N ALA A 122 -1.30 -7.74 6.54
CA ALA A 122 -0.57 -8.95 6.90
C ALA A 122 -1.56 -10.12 7.02
N ARG A 123 -1.41 -11.13 6.15
CA ARG A 123 -2.22 -12.35 6.19
C ARG A 123 -1.41 -13.51 6.76
N THR A 124 -1.89 -14.07 7.87
CA THR A 124 -1.25 -15.23 8.50
C THR A 124 -1.65 -16.50 7.76
N LEU A 125 -0.67 -17.18 7.14
CA LEU A 125 -0.86 -18.47 6.46
C LEU A 125 -0.47 -19.66 7.34
N THR A 126 0.44 -19.46 8.30
CA THR A 126 0.85 -20.44 9.32
C THR A 126 1.36 -19.67 10.56
N THR A 127 1.36 -20.28 11.74
CA THR A 127 1.85 -19.70 13.02
C THR A 127 3.24 -19.05 12.94
N LEU A 128 4.09 -19.43 11.99
CA LEU A 128 5.44 -18.88 11.79
C LEU A 128 5.62 -18.08 10.48
N ILE A 129 4.70 -18.16 9.52
CA ILE A 129 4.91 -17.62 8.16
C ILE A 129 3.69 -16.77 7.76
N MET A 130 3.95 -15.48 7.53
CA MET A 130 2.99 -14.58 6.92
C MET A 130 3.39 -14.26 5.49
N SER A 131 2.52 -14.62 4.55
CA SER A 131 2.56 -14.00 3.24
C SER A 131 1.80 -12.69 3.34
N ILE A 132 2.53 -11.60 3.50
CA ILE A 132 1.94 -10.29 3.30
C ILE A 132 2.02 -10.02 1.81
N ASN A 133 0.87 -10.08 1.12
CA ASN A 133 0.77 -9.46 -0.20
C ASN A 133 0.69 -7.94 0.00
N CYS A 134 1.71 -7.37 0.65
CA CYS A 134 1.73 -5.98 1.09
C CYS A 134 1.91 -5.15 -0.16
N THR A 135 0.83 -4.53 -0.61
CA THR A 135 0.89 -3.66 -1.78
C THR A 135 1.57 -2.32 -1.42
N LYS A 136 1.70 -1.97 -0.12
CA LYS A 136 2.28 -0.70 0.34
C LYS A 136 3.03 -0.85 1.66
N ILE A 137 4.31 -0.51 1.67
CA ILE A 137 5.09 -0.20 2.88
C ILE A 137 4.86 1.27 3.19
N LEU A 138 4.37 1.59 4.38
CA LEU A 138 4.17 2.97 4.81
C LEU A 138 5.29 3.36 5.78
N VAL A 139 6.22 4.17 5.24
CA VAL A 139 7.12 5.12 5.91
C VAL A 139 7.99 4.57 7.05
N SER A 140 9.31 4.80 6.96
CA SER A 140 10.25 4.70 8.09
C SER A 140 9.93 5.81 9.09
N ILE A 141 9.53 5.47 10.31
CA ILE A 141 9.34 6.44 11.40
C ILE A 141 10.69 6.80 12.00
#